data_AF-A0A5N5HN47-F1
#
_entry.id   AF-A0A5N5HN47-F1
#
_cell.length_a   1.000
_cell.length_b   1.000
_cell.length_c   1.000
_cell.angle_alpha   90.00
_cell.angle_beta   90.00
_cell.angle_gamma   90.00
#
_symmetry.space_group_name_H-M   'P 1'
#
loop_
_entity.id
_entity.type
_entity.pdbx_description
1 polymer ?
#
loop_
_entity_poly.entity_id
_entity_poly.type
_entity_poly.pdbx_seq_one_letter_code
_entity_poly.pdbx_strand_id
1 'polypeptide(L)'
;CLPPGPGCDNLVSEPKRPSVNAGRVDEDVQRHNEPLKVVRGAQSEISEIVSRRRKDFTQEFFVHLHTIAESYYNNPTEQSALASIGNKCLVAVKAYDSATESIEAQNAAELKFQDIINSPTVDATCRKINHLAEKNQLDSALVMMIAKA
;
A
#
# COMPACT_ATOMS: atom_id res chain seq x y z
N CYS A 1 -56.55 -14.41 -38.61
CA CYS A 1 -56.30 -14.29 -37.17
C CYS A 1 -54.79 -14.17 -36.92
N LEU A 2 -54.31 -12.96 -36.72
CA LEU A 2 -53.00 -12.64 -36.14
C LEU A 2 -53.21 -11.30 -35.42
N PRO A 3 -53.12 -11.29 -34.09
CA PRO A 3 -52.06 -10.52 -33.41
C PRO A 3 -51.71 -11.12 -32.02
N PRO A 4 -50.88 -10.47 -31.18
CA PRO A 4 -49.54 -9.90 -31.41
C PRO A 4 -48.48 -10.69 -30.60
N GLY A 5 -47.23 -10.67 -31.05
CA GLY A 5 -46.08 -10.94 -30.18
C GLY A 5 -45.47 -9.60 -29.77
N PRO A 6 -45.39 -9.30 -28.47
CA PRO A 6 -44.06 -9.04 -27.92
C PRO A 6 -43.92 -9.55 -26.47
N GLY A 7 -42.69 -9.85 -26.07
CA GLY A 7 -42.35 -10.08 -24.66
C GLY A 7 -41.17 -11.01 -24.45
N CYS A 8 -39.99 -10.66 -24.97
CA CYS A 8 -38.75 -11.16 -24.38
C CYS A 8 -38.49 -10.35 -23.09
N ASP A 9 -39.25 -10.65 -22.03
CA ASP A 9 -38.92 -10.19 -20.69
C ASP A 9 -37.74 -11.03 -20.18
N ASN A 10 -36.54 -10.60 -20.56
CA ASN A 10 -35.33 -10.97 -19.84
C ASN A 10 -35.43 -10.37 -18.44
N LEU A 11 -35.91 -11.19 -17.50
CA LEU A 11 -35.65 -11.00 -16.08
C LEU A 11 -34.14 -11.09 -15.88
N VAL A 12 -33.46 -9.94 -16.00
CA VAL A 12 -32.14 -9.71 -15.44
C VAL A 12 -32.28 -10.00 -13.96
N SER A 13 -31.86 -11.19 -13.56
CA SER A 13 -31.75 -11.57 -12.17
C SER A 13 -30.70 -10.66 -11.55
N GLU A 14 -31.14 -9.71 -10.72
CA GLU A 14 -30.25 -8.87 -9.93
C GLU A 14 -29.26 -9.77 -9.17
N PRO A 15 -27.95 -9.45 -9.15
CA PRO A 15 -27.00 -10.20 -8.36
C PRO A 15 -27.34 -10.01 -6.89
N LYS A 16 -27.85 -11.09 -6.26
CA LYS A 16 -28.16 -11.12 -4.83
C LYS A 16 -26.87 -10.88 -4.06
N ARG A 17 -26.75 -9.70 -3.44
CA ARG A 17 -25.68 -9.39 -2.49
C ARG A 17 -25.63 -10.49 -1.42
N PRO A 18 -24.45 -11.01 -1.05
CA PRO A 18 -24.35 -11.94 0.06
C PRO A 18 -24.87 -11.24 1.32
N SER A 19 -25.92 -11.82 1.91
CA SER A 19 -26.47 -11.40 3.19
C SER A 19 -25.54 -11.89 4.30
N VAL A 20 -24.69 -11.01 4.82
CA VAL A 20 -23.93 -11.27 6.05
C VAL A 20 -24.92 -11.24 7.23
N ASN A 21 -25.00 -12.33 7.98
CA ASN A 21 -25.91 -12.51 9.11
C ASN A 21 -25.66 -11.46 10.21
N ALA A 22 -26.74 -10.82 10.65
CA ALA A 22 -26.75 -9.77 11.66
C ALA A 22 -26.67 -10.31 13.09
N GLY A 23 -25.84 -9.69 13.92
CA GLY A 23 -25.89 -9.82 15.38
C GLY A 23 -24.52 -9.81 16.05
N ARG A 24 -23.93 -8.62 16.21
CA ARG A 24 -22.76 -8.29 17.07
C ARG A 24 -21.35 -8.42 16.45
N VAL A 25 -21.21 -8.37 15.13
CA VAL A 25 -19.89 -8.31 14.44
C VAL A 25 -19.82 -7.15 13.43
N ASP A 26 -20.45 -6.01 13.75
CA ASP A 26 -20.64 -4.93 12.76
C ASP A 26 -19.50 -3.90 12.72
N GLU A 27 -18.91 -3.50 13.85
CA GLU A 27 -17.96 -2.37 13.83
C GLU A 27 -16.56 -2.73 13.29
N ASP A 28 -16.02 -3.90 13.65
CA ASP A 28 -14.68 -4.31 13.20
C ASP A 28 -14.68 -4.81 11.75
N VAL A 29 -15.74 -5.46 11.28
CA VAL A 29 -15.86 -5.93 9.88
C VAL A 29 -16.08 -4.74 8.93
N GLN A 30 -16.75 -3.68 9.39
CA GLN A 30 -17.06 -2.51 8.59
C GLN A 30 -15.83 -1.59 8.41
N ARG A 31 -14.96 -1.46 9.42
CA ARG A 31 -13.67 -0.75 9.29
C ARG A 31 -12.75 -1.37 8.25
N HIS A 32 -12.69 -2.69 8.13
CA HIS A 32 -11.84 -3.37 7.14
C HIS A 32 -12.46 -3.43 5.73
N ASN A 33 -13.76 -3.17 5.60
CA ASN A 33 -14.44 -3.10 4.31
C ASN A 33 -14.35 -1.71 3.63
N GLU A 34 -14.04 -0.65 4.37
CA GLU A 34 -13.87 0.68 3.78
C GLU A 34 -12.68 0.76 2.81
N PRO A 35 -11.46 0.30 3.16
CA PRO A 35 -10.33 0.33 2.23
C PRO A 35 -10.66 -0.48 0.96
N LEU A 36 -11.28 -1.64 1.11
CA LEU A 36 -11.68 -2.51 -0.01
C LEU A 36 -12.71 -1.84 -0.94
N LYS A 37 -13.72 -1.17 -0.38
CA LYS A 37 -14.73 -0.44 -1.16
C LYS A 37 -14.09 0.69 -1.97
N VAL A 38 -13.18 1.44 -1.35
CA VAL A 38 -12.50 2.57 -2.01
C VAL A 38 -11.61 2.09 -3.15
N VAL A 39 -10.78 1.07 -2.93
CA VAL A 39 -9.89 0.54 -4.00
C VAL A 39 -10.65 -0.18 -5.11
N ARG A 40 -11.81 -0.78 -4.81
CA ARG A 40 -12.68 -1.39 -5.84
C ARG A 40 -13.33 -0.31 -6.71
N GLY A 41 -13.67 0.85 -6.14
CA GLY A 41 -14.24 1.99 -6.87
C GLY A 41 -13.22 2.80 -7.68
N ALA A 42 -11.94 2.81 -7.28
CA ALA A 42 -10.89 3.63 -7.88
C ALA A 42 -9.59 2.84 -8.11
N GLN A 43 -9.66 1.80 -8.96
CA GLN A 43 -8.52 0.91 -9.21
C GLN A 43 -7.31 1.59 -9.87
N SER A 44 -7.52 2.69 -10.60
CA SER A 44 -6.45 3.49 -11.21
C SER A 44 -5.66 4.32 -10.20
N GLU A 45 -6.23 4.55 -9.01
CA GLU A 45 -5.67 5.44 -7.98
C GLU A 45 -5.19 4.67 -6.75
N ILE A 46 -5.04 3.34 -6.85
CA ILE A 46 -4.66 2.48 -5.71
C ILE A 46 -3.37 2.95 -5.04
N SER A 47 -2.37 3.38 -5.81
CA SER A 47 -1.11 3.89 -5.26
C SER A 47 -1.32 5.13 -4.39
N GLU A 48 -2.15 6.07 -4.83
CA GLU A 48 -2.46 7.29 -4.12
C GLU A 48 -3.32 7.01 -2.88
N ILE A 49 -4.33 6.15 -3.00
CA ILE A 49 -5.18 5.71 -1.89
C ILE A 49 -4.34 5.05 -0.80
N VAL A 50 -3.46 4.12 -1.19
CA VAL A 50 -2.56 3.42 -0.27
C VAL A 50 -1.61 4.41 0.40
N SER A 51 -1.05 5.37 -0.33
CA SER A 51 -0.14 6.37 0.25
C SER A 51 -0.84 7.26 1.28
N ARG A 52 -2.07 7.71 0.99
CA ARG A 52 -2.85 8.57 1.91
C ARG A 52 -3.40 7.82 3.12
N ARG A 53 -3.66 6.52 2.96
CA ARG A 53 -4.31 5.66 3.97
C ARG A 53 -3.41 4.51 4.40
N ARG A 54 -2.09 4.68 4.38
CA ARG A 54 -1.14 3.57 4.59
C ARG A 54 -1.44 2.75 5.85
N LYS A 55 -1.87 3.41 6.93
CA LYS A 55 -2.27 2.80 8.22
C LYS A 55 -3.45 1.82 8.12
N ASP A 56 -4.29 1.93 7.09
CA ASP A 56 -5.47 1.09 6.91
C ASP A 56 -5.16 -0.18 6.08
N PHE A 57 -3.97 -0.26 5.47
CA PHE A 57 -3.49 -1.43 4.71
C PHE A 57 -2.57 -2.29 5.58
N THR A 58 -3.16 -2.94 6.58
CA THR A 58 -2.45 -3.81 7.53
C THR A 58 -2.47 -5.28 7.09
N GLN A 59 -1.75 -6.13 7.81
CA GLN A 59 -1.83 -7.58 7.61
C GLN A 59 -3.27 -8.09 7.77
N GLU A 60 -4.03 -7.59 8.75
CA GLU A 60 -5.42 -7.98 8.97
C GLU A 60 -6.31 -7.63 7.76
N PHE A 61 -6.09 -6.47 7.12
CA PHE A 61 -6.80 -6.11 5.90
C PHE A 61 -6.57 -7.15 4.78
N PHE A 62 -5.33 -7.58 4.56
CA PHE A 62 -5.03 -8.57 3.51
C PHE A 62 -5.58 -9.97 3.82
N VAL A 63 -5.58 -10.38 5.10
CA VAL A 63 -6.21 -11.63 5.55
C VAL A 63 -7.72 -11.59 5.32
N HIS A 64 -8.36 -10.46 5.66
CA HIS A 64 -9.80 -10.25 5.42
C HIS A 64 -10.13 -10.27 3.93
N LEU A 65 -9.34 -9.57 3.10
CA LEU A 65 -9.49 -9.57 1.66
C LEU A 65 -9.38 -10.98 1.06
N HIS A 66 -8.44 -11.79 1.53
CA HIS A 66 -8.28 -13.17 1.11
C HIS A 66 -9.51 -14.01 1.47
N THR A 67 -9.99 -13.90 2.71
CA THR A 67 -11.19 -14.60 3.20
C THR A 67 -12.42 -14.25 2.35
N ILE A 68 -12.59 -12.96 2.00
CA ILE A 68 -13.66 -12.52 1.10
C ILE A 68 -13.49 -13.17 -0.28
N ALA A 69 -12.28 -13.16 -0.84
CA ALA A 69 -12.02 -13.76 -2.16
C ALA A 69 -12.31 -15.28 -2.17
N GLU A 70 -11.98 -16.00 -1.10
CA GLU A 70 -12.30 -17.43 -0.94
C GLU A 70 -13.82 -17.68 -0.85
N SER A 71 -14.58 -16.75 -0.26
CA SER A 71 -16.04 -16.86 -0.19
C SER A 71 -16.73 -16.83 -1.58
N TYR A 72 -16.06 -16.32 -2.61
CA TYR A 72 -16.51 -16.36 -4.02
C TYR A 72 -16.15 -17.68 -4.72
N TYR A 73 -16.19 -18.82 -4.01
CA TYR A 73 -15.80 -20.14 -4.54
C TYR A 73 -16.56 -20.57 -5.81
N ASN A 74 -17.79 -20.09 -6.01
CA ASN A 74 -18.59 -20.35 -7.22
C ASN A 74 -18.43 -19.29 -8.32
N ASN A 75 -17.62 -18.25 -8.10
CA ASN A 75 -17.44 -17.14 -9.02
C ASN A 75 -15.94 -16.82 -9.19
N PRO A 76 -15.23 -17.58 -10.05
CA PRO A 76 -13.80 -17.39 -10.27
C PRO A 76 -13.43 -16.01 -10.82
N THR A 77 -14.36 -15.35 -11.52
CA THR A 77 -14.17 -13.99 -12.03
C THR A 77 -14.05 -12.99 -10.89
N GLU A 78 -14.96 -13.03 -9.90
CA GLU A 78 -14.89 -12.16 -8.72
C GLU A 78 -13.67 -12.48 -7.85
N GLN A 79 -13.33 -13.75 -7.70
CA GLN A 79 -12.14 -14.18 -6.97
C GLN A 79 -10.86 -13.61 -7.60
N SER A 80 -10.72 -13.74 -8.93
CA SER A 80 -9.57 -13.20 -9.68
C SER A 80 -9.51 -11.67 -9.61
N ALA A 81 -10.66 -10.99 -9.69
CA ALA A 81 -10.74 -9.55 -9.54
C ALA A 81 -10.26 -9.08 -8.16
N LEU A 82 -10.70 -9.74 -7.07
CA LEU A 82 -10.25 -9.44 -5.71
C LEU A 82 -8.78 -9.73 -5.49
N ALA A 83 -8.27 -10.86 -6.02
CA ALA A 83 -6.86 -11.20 -5.96
C ALA A 83 -5.99 -10.16 -6.69
N SER A 84 -6.43 -9.68 -7.85
CA SER A 84 -5.76 -8.62 -8.61
C SER A 84 -5.71 -7.30 -7.82
N ILE A 85 -6.83 -6.90 -7.20
CA ILE A 85 -6.89 -5.71 -6.34
C ILE A 85 -5.94 -5.86 -5.14
N GLY A 86 -5.94 -7.01 -4.47
CA GLY A 86 -5.06 -7.30 -3.34
C GLY A 86 -3.59 -7.21 -3.71
N ASN A 87 -3.19 -7.80 -4.84
CA ASN A 87 -1.83 -7.71 -5.36
C ASN A 87 -1.42 -6.27 -5.67
N LYS A 88 -2.29 -5.47 -6.31
CA LYS A 88 -2.02 -4.06 -6.57
C LYS A 88 -1.84 -3.26 -5.28
N CYS A 89 -2.68 -3.50 -4.27
CA CYS A 89 -2.55 -2.86 -2.96
C CYS A 89 -1.24 -3.25 -2.28
N LEU A 90 -0.86 -4.53 -2.33
CA LEU A 90 0.39 -5.02 -1.74
C LEU A 90 1.63 -4.40 -2.41
N VAL A 91 1.64 -4.31 -3.75
CA VAL A 91 2.71 -3.66 -4.50
C VAL A 91 2.81 -2.18 -4.12
N ALA A 92 1.67 -1.47 -4.05
CA ALA A 92 1.63 -0.07 -3.64
C ALA A 92 2.12 0.14 -2.20
N VAL A 93 1.75 -0.74 -1.27
CA VAL A 93 2.21 -0.69 0.13
C VAL A 93 3.73 -0.83 0.19
N LYS A 94 4.28 -1.85 -0.48
CA LYS A 94 5.74 -2.08 -0.51
C LYS A 94 6.49 -0.91 -1.12
N ALA A 95 5.96 -0.33 -2.21
CA ALA A 95 6.56 0.83 -2.85
C ALA A 95 6.56 2.05 -1.91
N TYR A 96 5.45 2.30 -1.22
CA TYR A 96 5.34 3.41 -0.26
C TYR A 96 6.31 3.24 0.92
N ASP A 97 6.36 2.04 1.52
CA ASP A 97 7.22 1.77 2.67
C ASP A 97 8.70 1.92 2.30
N SER A 98 9.11 1.36 1.15
CA SER A 98 10.48 1.46 0.66
C SER A 98 10.87 2.90 0.31
N ALA A 99 9.95 3.68 -0.29
CA ALA A 99 10.18 5.10 -0.57
C ALA A 99 10.33 5.91 0.73
N THR A 100 9.51 5.63 1.74
CA THR A 100 9.56 6.30 3.05
C THR A 100 10.88 6.01 3.77
N GLU A 101 11.28 4.74 3.82
CA GLU A 101 12.58 4.31 4.38
C GLU A 101 13.75 4.99 3.64
N SER A 102 13.68 5.07 2.31
CA SER A 102 14.72 5.72 1.50
C SER A 102 14.82 7.22 1.79
N ILE A 103 13.70 7.91 1.96
CA ILE A 103 13.66 9.34 2.32
C ILE A 103 14.26 9.57 3.71
N GLU A 104 13.91 8.73 4.69
CA GLU A 104 14.45 8.82 6.06
C GLU A 104 15.97 8.59 6.07
N ALA A 105 16.45 7.58 5.34
CA ALA A 105 17.88 7.32 5.17
C ALA A 105 18.60 8.50 4.52
N GLN A 106 18.02 9.10 3.47
CA GLN A 106 18.60 10.27 2.80
C GLN A 106 18.64 11.49 3.72
N ASN A 107 17.59 11.76 4.48
CA ASN A 107 17.56 12.85 5.45
C ASN A 107 18.61 12.67 6.55
N ALA A 108 18.77 11.44 7.06
CA ALA A 108 19.80 11.13 8.04
C ALA A 108 21.22 11.29 7.47
N ALA A 109 21.45 10.86 6.22
CA ALA A 109 22.72 11.06 5.51
C ALA A 109 23.01 12.55 5.29
N GLU A 110 22.02 13.34 4.89
CA GLU A 110 22.16 14.79 4.69
C GLU A 110 22.59 15.50 6.00
N LEU A 111 21.94 15.20 7.13
CA LEU A 111 22.33 15.79 8.43
C LEU A 111 23.78 15.47 8.81
N LYS A 112 24.24 14.24 8.58
CA LYS A 112 25.63 13.84 8.83
C LYS A 112 26.59 14.55 7.86
N PHE A 113 26.21 14.66 6.59
CA PHE A 113 27.01 15.36 5.57
C PHE A 113 27.19 16.83 5.94
N GLN A 114 26.10 17.51 6.34
CA GLN A 114 26.14 18.88 6.84
C GLN A 114 27.06 19.01 8.06
N ASP A 115 27.01 18.09 9.01
CA ASP A 115 27.92 18.09 10.17
C ASP A 115 29.40 17.93 9.74
N ILE A 116 29.68 17.14 8.72
CA ILE A 116 31.02 16.95 8.15
C ILE A 116 31.50 18.26 7.48
N ILE A 117 30.73 18.84 6.56
CA ILE A 117 31.16 20.00 5.76
C ILE A 117 31.21 21.31 6.55
N ASN A 118 30.40 21.45 7.61
CA ASN A 118 30.43 22.63 8.48
C ASN A 118 31.56 22.57 9.51
N SER A 119 32.44 21.57 9.43
CA SER A 119 33.59 21.47 10.32
C SER A 119 34.61 22.58 10.03
N PRO A 120 35.14 23.25 11.06
CA PRO A 120 36.01 24.42 10.88
C PRO A 120 37.41 24.06 10.34
N THR A 121 37.81 22.78 10.41
CA THR A 121 39.13 22.31 9.98
C THR A 121 39.04 20.92 9.36
N VAL A 122 40.00 20.61 8.49
CA VAL A 122 40.12 19.29 7.85
C VAL A 122 40.33 18.18 8.88
N ASP A 123 41.11 18.41 9.95
CA ASP A 123 41.31 17.43 11.03
C ASP A 123 39.98 17.08 11.72
N ALA A 124 39.14 18.08 12.01
CA ALA A 124 37.81 17.86 12.58
C ALA A 124 36.91 17.05 11.63
N THR A 125 36.96 17.33 10.33
CA THR A 125 36.26 16.56 9.29
C THR A 125 36.72 15.10 9.29
N CYS A 126 38.03 14.84 9.26
CA CYS A 126 38.60 13.48 9.29
C CYS A 126 38.18 12.68 10.53
N ARG A 127 38.19 13.32 11.71
CA ARG A 127 37.71 12.68 12.95
C ARG A 127 36.25 12.27 12.88
N LYS A 128 35.38 13.12 12.32
CA LYS A 128 33.95 12.81 12.15
C LYS A 128 33.73 11.65 11.19
N ILE A 129 34.44 11.62 10.07
CA ILE A 129 34.37 10.50 9.11
C ILE A 129 34.81 9.20 9.79
N ASN A 130 35.92 9.21 10.52
CA ASN A 130 36.39 8.02 11.26
C ASN A 130 35.35 7.58 12.31
N HIS A 131 34.76 8.52 13.05
CA HIS A 131 33.72 8.22 14.03
C HIS A 131 32.48 7.57 13.42
N LEU A 132 32.07 8.01 12.24
CA LEU A 132 30.96 7.42 11.50
C LEU A 132 31.31 6.03 10.97
N ALA A 133 32.57 5.82 10.52
CA ALA A 133 33.06 4.53 10.09
C ALA A 133 33.05 3.50 11.25
N GLU A 134 33.57 3.90 12.42
CA GLU A 134 33.59 3.07 13.64
C GLU A 134 32.18 2.63 14.08
N LYS A 135 31.17 3.46 13.81
CA LYS A 135 29.77 3.18 14.14
C LYS A 135 28.99 2.48 13.02
N ASN A 136 29.62 2.14 11.91
CA ASN A 136 28.95 1.63 10.69
C ASN A 136 27.84 2.57 10.17
N GLN A 137 28.03 3.88 10.34
CA GLN A 137 27.09 4.93 9.94
C GLN A 137 27.47 5.63 8.63
N LEU A 138 28.55 5.18 7.98
CA LEU A 138 28.91 5.52 6.60
C LEU A 138 28.10 4.66 5.64
N ASP A 139 26.80 4.97 5.53
CA ASP A 139 25.92 4.34 4.54
C ASP A 139 26.24 4.81 3.11
N SER A 140 25.77 4.06 2.11
CA SER A 140 26.06 4.32 0.70
C SER A 140 25.57 5.70 0.22
N ALA A 141 24.48 6.22 0.80
CA ALA A 141 23.98 7.54 0.48
C ALA A 141 24.94 8.63 0.99
N LEU A 142 25.40 8.52 2.24
CA LEU A 142 26.38 9.43 2.82
C LEU A 142 27.72 9.39 2.08
N VAL A 143 28.22 8.21 1.74
CA VAL A 143 29.47 8.06 0.96
C VAL A 143 29.35 8.75 -0.40
N MET A 144 28.20 8.60 -1.08
CA MET A 144 27.95 9.28 -2.35
C MET A 144 27.90 10.80 -2.21
N MET A 145 27.32 11.34 -1.11
CA MET A 145 27.30 12.78 -0.85
C MET A 145 28.70 13.34 -0.61
N ILE A 146 29.52 12.64 0.19
CA ILE A 146 30.92 13.03 0.47
C ILE A 146 31.75 13.02 -0.82
N ALA A 147 31.60 12.00 -1.67
CA ALA A 147 32.38 11.88 -2.91
C ALA A 147 32.05 12.95 -3.97
N LYS A 148 30.91 13.63 -3.85
CA LYS A 148 30.46 14.69 -4.76
C LYS A 148 30.83 16.10 -4.29
N ALA A 149 31.28 16.26 -3.05
CA ALA A 149 31.68 17.52 -2.45
C ALA A 149 33.09 17.94 -2.89
#